data_AF-A0A3B8SNP9-F1
#
_entry.id   AF-A0A3B8SNP9-F1
#
_cell.length_a   1.000
_cell.length_b   1.000
_cell.length_c   1.000
_cell.angle_alpha   90.00
_cell.angle_beta   90.00
_cell.angle_gamma   90.00
#
_symmetry.space_group_name_H-M   'P 1'
#
loop_
_entity.id
_entity.type
_entity.pdbx_description
1 polymer ?
#
loop_
_entity_poly.entity_id
_entity_poly.type
_entity_poly.pdbx_seq_one_letter_code
_entity_poly.pdbx_strand_id
1 'polypeptide(L)'
;MNKTNLETILLSDNIVDEINNNLSTLLELIPEIKPMINFPQSHPHHHLDVWNHTLLALSKSKKDLTIRLSLLLHDIGKPHSYQDEEVRHFKNHANVSSIIAADILTRLEYPEDYITTICLLIKYHDTKITEEQITSNRDFYSILYQIQYCDALAHHPDKLEKRIAYLNSINELLEQKKLQKEKKD
;
A
#
# COMPACT_ATOMS: atom_id res chain seq x y z
N MET A 1 -4.77 -6.38 -22.46
CA MET A 1 -3.79 -6.89 -21.48
C MET A 1 -4.56 -7.46 -20.31
N ASN A 2 -4.32 -8.71 -19.91
CA ASN A 2 -5.28 -9.43 -19.07
C ASN A 2 -5.04 -9.19 -17.56
N LYS A 3 -5.87 -8.37 -16.91
CA LYS A 3 -5.89 -8.17 -15.45
C LYS A 3 -6.05 -9.47 -14.65
N THR A 4 -6.65 -10.51 -15.24
CA THR A 4 -6.80 -11.83 -14.59
C THR A 4 -5.45 -12.45 -14.20
N ASN A 5 -4.37 -12.20 -14.97
CA ASN A 5 -3.04 -12.70 -14.61
C ASN A 5 -2.49 -11.97 -13.39
N LEU A 6 -2.67 -10.64 -13.31
CA LEU A 6 -2.28 -9.84 -12.15
C LEU A 6 -3.03 -10.30 -10.89
N GLU A 7 -4.36 -10.46 -10.99
CA GLU A 7 -5.18 -10.89 -9.86
C GLU A 7 -4.81 -12.29 -9.37
N THR A 8 -4.48 -13.20 -10.29
CA THR A 8 -3.99 -14.55 -9.93
C THR A 8 -2.70 -14.47 -9.13
N ILE A 9 -1.74 -13.65 -9.57
CA ILE A 9 -0.48 -13.42 -8.85
C ILE A 9 -0.77 -12.83 -7.46
N LEU A 10 -1.59 -11.76 -7.40
CA LEU A 10 -1.92 -11.06 -6.16
C LEU A 10 -2.78 -11.88 -5.20
N LEU A 11 -3.52 -12.88 -5.66
CA LEU A 11 -4.33 -13.75 -4.84
C LEU A 11 -3.66 -15.11 -4.58
N SER A 12 -2.37 -15.26 -4.86
CA SER A 12 -1.59 -16.45 -4.46
C SER A 12 -1.39 -16.51 -2.93
N ASP A 13 -1.16 -17.70 -2.40
CA ASP A 13 -0.90 -17.86 -0.97
C ASP A 13 0.48 -17.32 -0.58
N ASN A 14 1.50 -17.58 -1.42
CA ASN A 14 2.83 -16.99 -1.29
C ASN A 14 3.06 -15.91 -2.35
N ILE A 15 2.58 -14.70 -2.04
CA ILE A 15 2.61 -13.56 -2.97
C ILE A 15 4.02 -13.17 -3.42
N VAL A 16 5.02 -13.26 -2.55
CA VAL A 16 6.39 -12.85 -2.90
C VAL A 16 7.00 -13.82 -3.90
N ASP A 17 6.86 -15.12 -3.66
CA ASP A 17 7.35 -16.14 -4.59
C ASP A 17 6.63 -16.05 -5.93
N GLU A 18 5.31 -15.85 -5.93
CA GLU A 18 4.53 -15.74 -7.16
C GLU A 18 4.91 -14.48 -7.96
N ILE A 19 5.15 -13.34 -7.30
CA ILE A 19 5.64 -12.13 -7.96
C ILE A 19 7.04 -12.37 -8.56
N ASN A 20 7.94 -13.01 -7.81
CA ASN A 20 9.30 -13.28 -8.28
C ASN A 20 9.32 -14.23 -9.49
N ASN A 21 8.50 -15.29 -9.45
CA ASN A 21 8.37 -16.25 -10.55
C ASN A 21 7.75 -15.64 -11.81
N ASN A 22 6.92 -14.60 -11.65
CA ASN A 22 6.21 -13.95 -12.76
C ASN A 22 6.65 -12.49 -12.97
N LEU A 23 7.87 -12.12 -12.54
CA LEU A 23 8.31 -10.72 -12.57
C LEU A 23 8.29 -10.13 -13.99
N SER A 24 8.68 -10.91 -15.01
CA SER A 24 8.60 -10.45 -16.41
C SER A 24 7.17 -10.11 -16.82
N THR A 25 6.22 -11.00 -16.52
CA THR A 25 4.79 -10.78 -16.80
C THR A 25 4.23 -9.59 -16.02
N LEU A 26 4.63 -9.42 -14.76
CA LEU A 26 4.24 -8.27 -13.94
C LEU A 26 4.75 -6.97 -14.55
N LEU A 27 5.99 -6.92 -15.03
CA LEU A 27 6.60 -5.75 -15.67
C LEU A 27 6.03 -5.46 -17.08
N GLU A 28 5.50 -6.46 -17.77
CA GLU A 28 4.73 -6.24 -19.01
C GLU A 28 3.37 -5.59 -18.72
N LEU A 29 2.71 -6.00 -17.63
CA LEU A 29 1.43 -5.43 -17.21
C LEU A 29 1.60 -4.03 -16.57
N ILE A 30 2.63 -3.85 -15.75
CA ILE A 30 2.90 -2.64 -14.97
C ILE A 30 4.38 -2.25 -15.13
N PRO A 31 4.79 -1.74 -16.30
CA PRO A 31 6.17 -1.31 -16.55
C PRO A 31 6.64 -0.21 -15.59
N GLU A 32 5.71 0.54 -14.98
CA GLU A 32 5.95 1.57 -13.98
C GLU A 32 6.54 1.03 -12.67
N ILE A 33 6.56 -0.30 -12.46
CA ILE A 33 7.29 -0.93 -11.35
C ILE A 33 8.80 -0.93 -11.59
N LYS A 34 9.26 -0.95 -12.85
CA LYS A 34 10.69 -1.08 -13.18
C LYS A 34 11.58 -0.02 -12.50
N PRO A 35 11.19 1.27 -12.40
CA PRO A 35 11.96 2.28 -11.66
C PRO A 35 12.04 2.06 -10.15
N MET A 36 11.19 1.23 -9.53
CA MET A 36 11.25 0.92 -8.11
C MET A 36 12.39 -0.07 -7.79
N ILE A 37 12.73 -0.94 -8.74
CA ILE A 37 13.71 -2.02 -8.56
C ILE A 37 15.10 -1.41 -8.35
N ASN A 38 15.75 -1.75 -7.24
CA ASN A 38 17.04 -1.20 -6.81
C ASN A 38 17.04 0.33 -6.58
N PHE A 39 15.88 0.99 -6.46
CA PHE A 39 15.82 2.41 -6.16
C PHE A 39 16.05 2.65 -4.66
N PRO A 40 17.21 3.20 -4.24
CA PRO A 40 17.53 3.33 -2.84
C PRO A 40 16.63 4.36 -2.17
N GLN A 41 16.10 4.03 -0.98
CA GLN A 41 15.31 4.99 -0.21
C GLN A 41 16.17 6.00 0.55
N SER A 42 17.44 5.67 0.85
CA SER A 42 18.44 6.57 1.44
C SER A 42 17.94 7.41 2.63
N HIS A 43 17.14 6.80 3.52
CA HIS A 43 16.55 7.44 4.69
C HIS A 43 16.60 6.49 5.90
N PRO A 44 16.92 6.95 7.13
CA PRO A 44 17.08 6.08 8.32
C PRO A 44 15.86 5.26 8.76
N HIS A 45 14.69 5.49 8.15
CA HIS A 45 13.45 4.75 8.42
C HIS A 45 13.30 3.54 7.50
N HIS A 46 14.15 3.41 6.48
CA HIS A 46 14.11 2.35 5.48
C HIS A 46 15.45 1.62 5.43
N HIS A 47 15.37 0.30 5.28
CA HIS A 47 16.53 -0.60 5.17
C HIS A 47 16.55 -1.36 3.84
N LEU A 48 15.55 -1.11 2.98
CA LEU A 48 15.34 -1.75 1.68
C LEU A 48 15.18 -0.68 0.60
N ASP A 49 15.48 -1.03 -0.64
CA ASP A 49 15.02 -0.27 -1.80
C ASP A 49 13.48 -0.28 -1.90
N VAL A 50 12.93 0.57 -2.76
CA VAL A 50 11.47 0.74 -2.90
C VAL A 50 10.78 -0.58 -3.27
N TRP A 51 11.34 -1.37 -4.18
CA TRP A 51 10.72 -2.62 -4.60
C TRP A 51 10.74 -3.69 -3.51
N ASN A 52 11.89 -3.90 -2.86
CA ASN A 52 12.03 -4.87 -1.78
C ASN A 52 11.20 -4.46 -0.55
N HIS A 53 11.05 -3.16 -0.29
CA HIS A 53 10.10 -2.63 0.70
C HIS A 53 8.66 -3.02 0.35
N THR A 54 8.23 -2.79 -0.90
CA THR A 54 6.91 -3.19 -1.39
C THR A 54 6.65 -4.69 -1.26
N LEU A 55 7.62 -5.53 -1.64
CA LEU A 55 7.51 -6.99 -1.49
C LEU A 55 7.39 -7.42 -0.02
N LEU A 56 8.18 -6.82 0.87
CA LEU A 56 8.09 -7.09 2.30
C LEU A 56 6.72 -6.68 2.85
N ALA A 57 6.19 -5.51 2.48
CA ALA A 57 4.86 -5.07 2.90
C ALA A 57 3.77 -6.02 2.39
N LEU A 58 3.84 -6.46 1.13
CA LEU A 58 2.93 -7.47 0.56
C LEU A 58 2.99 -8.79 1.32
N SER A 59 4.16 -9.24 1.76
CA SER A 59 4.31 -10.48 2.54
C SER A 59 3.56 -10.45 3.89
N LYS A 60 3.27 -9.25 4.42
CA LYS A 60 2.52 -9.06 5.69
C LYS A 60 1.01 -8.96 5.49
N SER A 61 0.55 -8.88 4.24
CA SER A 61 -0.85 -8.67 3.92
C SER A 61 -1.68 -9.94 4.00
N LYS A 62 -2.95 -9.78 4.39
CA LYS A 62 -3.97 -10.81 4.13
C LYS A 62 -4.22 -10.95 2.62
N LYS A 63 -4.70 -12.12 2.21
CA LYS A 63 -5.09 -12.43 0.82
C LYS A 63 -6.38 -11.71 0.45
N ASP A 64 -6.24 -10.44 0.12
CA ASP A 64 -7.31 -9.51 -0.24
C ASP A 64 -6.82 -8.64 -1.40
N LEU A 65 -7.57 -8.63 -2.50
CA LEU A 65 -7.15 -7.96 -3.73
C LEU A 65 -6.99 -6.45 -3.54
N THR A 66 -7.93 -5.80 -2.84
CA THR A 66 -7.91 -4.35 -2.61
C THR A 66 -6.66 -3.95 -1.84
N ILE A 67 -6.33 -4.69 -0.78
CA ILE A 67 -5.13 -4.42 0.03
C ILE A 67 -3.85 -4.68 -0.76
N ARG A 68 -3.76 -5.84 -1.43
CA ARG A 68 -2.54 -6.23 -2.14
C ARG A 68 -2.28 -5.38 -3.38
N LEU A 69 -3.32 -5.00 -4.11
CA LEU A 69 -3.20 -4.08 -5.23
C LEU A 69 -2.78 -2.68 -4.75
N SER A 70 -3.36 -2.19 -3.64
CA SER A 70 -2.94 -0.92 -3.04
C SER A 70 -1.49 -0.95 -2.56
N LEU A 71 -1.07 -2.02 -1.89
CA LEU A 71 0.32 -2.19 -1.42
C LEU A 71 1.30 -2.34 -2.58
N LEU A 72 0.95 -3.01 -3.67
CA LEU A 72 1.81 -3.09 -4.85
C LEU A 72 2.13 -1.69 -5.42
N LEU A 73 1.17 -0.77 -5.35
CA LEU A 73 1.23 0.54 -5.99
C LEU A 73 1.48 1.72 -5.02
N HIS A 74 1.46 1.52 -3.70
CA HIS A 74 1.42 2.62 -2.72
C HIS A 74 2.59 3.62 -2.84
N ASP A 75 3.75 3.09 -3.22
CA ASP A 75 5.03 3.82 -3.30
C ASP A 75 5.57 3.94 -4.73
N ILE A 76 4.78 3.59 -5.75
CA ILE A 76 5.22 3.58 -7.16
C ILE A 76 5.66 4.96 -7.66
N GLY A 77 5.21 6.03 -7.00
CA GLY A 77 5.59 7.41 -7.28
C GLY A 77 6.92 7.85 -6.67
N LYS A 78 7.50 7.10 -5.72
CA LYS A 78 8.76 7.48 -5.03
C LYS A 78 9.91 7.78 -6.01
N PRO A 79 10.18 6.95 -7.04
CA PRO A 79 11.20 7.26 -8.04
C PRO A 79 10.97 8.56 -8.83
N HIS A 80 9.74 9.09 -8.82
CA HIS A 80 9.33 10.29 -9.56
C HIS A 80 9.12 11.51 -8.66
N SER A 81 9.33 11.39 -7.35
CA SER A 81 8.99 12.44 -6.38
C SER A 81 9.99 12.54 -5.22
N TYR A 82 11.28 12.31 -5.49
CA TYR A 82 12.32 12.36 -4.47
C TYR A 82 13.10 13.69 -4.48
N GLN A 83 13.67 14.03 -3.33
CA GLN A 83 14.58 15.15 -3.14
C GLN A 83 15.78 14.65 -2.33
N ASP A 84 16.99 14.81 -2.87
CA ASP A 84 18.22 14.42 -2.19
C ASP A 84 18.80 15.62 -1.42
N GLU A 85 18.80 15.53 -0.10
CA GLU A 85 19.47 16.46 0.83
C GLU A 85 20.48 15.67 1.68
N GLU A 86 20.56 15.87 3.00
CA GLU A 86 21.35 15.01 3.90
C GLU A 86 20.80 13.57 3.94
N VAL A 87 19.49 13.44 3.81
CA VAL A 87 18.76 12.19 3.59
C VAL A 87 17.78 12.38 2.43
N ARG A 88 17.36 11.30 1.78
CA ARG A 88 16.39 11.36 0.70
C ARG A 88 14.98 11.53 1.25
N HIS A 89 14.28 12.53 0.75
CA HIS A 89 12.88 12.79 1.07
C HIS A 89 11.97 12.44 -0.11
N PHE A 90 10.72 12.07 0.21
CA PHE A 90 9.70 11.70 -0.77
C PHE A 90 8.46 12.59 -0.63
N LYS A 91 8.65 13.91 -0.67
CA LYS A 91 7.54 14.86 -0.51
C LYS A 91 6.54 14.62 -1.64
N ASN A 92 5.25 14.54 -1.31
CA ASN A 92 4.14 14.33 -2.25
C ASN A 92 4.09 12.95 -2.96
N HIS A 93 4.89 11.96 -2.56
CA HIS A 93 4.93 10.65 -3.23
C HIS A 93 3.57 9.93 -3.25
N ALA A 94 2.77 10.03 -2.20
CA ALA A 94 1.45 9.40 -2.15
C ALA A 94 0.51 9.94 -3.24
N ASN A 95 0.57 11.25 -3.52
CA ASN A 95 -0.23 11.84 -4.60
C ASN A 95 0.27 11.41 -5.99
N VAL A 96 1.60 11.40 -6.19
CA VAL A 96 2.19 10.92 -7.45
C VAL A 96 1.88 9.44 -7.68
N SER A 97 1.98 8.61 -6.64
CA SER A 97 1.62 7.19 -6.68
C SER A 97 0.14 6.99 -7.01
N SER A 98 -0.75 7.81 -6.43
CA SER A 98 -2.18 7.76 -6.74
C SER A 98 -2.49 8.11 -8.19
N ILE A 99 -1.76 9.05 -8.81
CA ILE A 99 -1.94 9.43 -10.22
C ILE A 99 -1.47 8.29 -11.12
N ILE A 100 -0.26 7.77 -10.88
CA ILE A 100 0.30 6.64 -11.63
C ILE A 100 -0.60 5.41 -11.52
N ALA A 101 -1.14 5.13 -10.32
CA ALA A 101 -2.07 4.04 -10.10
C ALA A 101 -3.37 4.21 -10.89
N ALA A 102 -3.92 5.42 -11.00
CA ALA A 102 -5.12 5.67 -11.79
C ALA A 102 -4.90 5.29 -13.26
N ASP A 103 -3.76 5.70 -13.83
CA ASP A 103 -3.39 5.40 -15.23
C ASP A 103 -3.21 3.88 -15.45
N ILE A 104 -2.51 3.21 -14.54
CA ILE A 104 -2.30 1.75 -14.58
C ILE A 104 -3.64 1.02 -14.53
N LEU A 105 -4.49 1.34 -13.56
CA LEU A 105 -5.73 0.61 -13.34
C LEU A 105 -6.76 0.88 -14.45
N THR A 106 -6.75 2.10 -15.02
CA THR A 106 -7.55 2.43 -16.21
C THR A 106 -7.08 1.59 -17.41
N ARG A 107 -5.76 1.48 -17.63
CA ARG A 107 -5.17 0.65 -18.69
C ARG A 107 -5.44 -0.85 -18.50
N LEU A 108 -5.63 -1.29 -17.26
CA LEU A 108 -6.01 -2.65 -16.90
C LEU A 108 -7.54 -2.86 -16.87
N GLU A 109 -8.33 -1.85 -17.25
CA GLU A 109 -9.79 -1.92 -17.36
C GLU A 109 -10.49 -2.24 -16.04
N TYR A 110 -9.99 -1.72 -14.91
CA TYR A 110 -10.71 -1.77 -13.64
C TYR A 110 -11.92 -0.83 -13.65
N PRO A 111 -13.02 -1.15 -12.92
CA PRO A 111 -14.16 -0.25 -12.77
C PRO A 111 -13.77 1.09 -12.13
N GLU A 112 -14.37 2.19 -12.59
CA GLU A 112 -14.02 3.56 -12.17
C GLU A 112 -14.18 3.81 -10.66
N ASP A 113 -15.21 3.24 -10.04
CA ASP A 113 -15.45 3.29 -8.59
C ASP A 113 -14.36 2.54 -7.80
N TYR A 114 -13.93 1.40 -8.32
CA TYR A 114 -12.82 0.63 -7.75
C TYR A 114 -11.48 1.36 -7.90
N ILE A 115 -11.21 1.96 -9.08
CA ILE A 115 -10.03 2.81 -9.30
C ILE A 115 -10.00 3.95 -8.29
N THR A 116 -11.13 4.66 -8.15
CA THR A 116 -11.27 5.76 -7.19
C THR A 116 -10.94 5.29 -5.76
N THR A 117 -11.43 4.12 -5.37
CA THR A 117 -11.17 3.54 -4.05
C THR A 117 -9.69 3.24 -3.84
N ILE A 118 -9.03 2.57 -4.80
CA ILE A 118 -7.59 2.25 -4.72
C ILE A 118 -6.74 3.53 -4.69
N CYS A 119 -7.05 4.52 -5.54
CA CYS A 119 -6.35 5.79 -5.56
C CYS A 119 -6.45 6.52 -4.21
N LEU A 120 -7.62 6.53 -3.56
CA LEU A 120 -7.76 7.11 -2.22
C LEU A 120 -6.95 6.34 -1.17
N LEU A 121 -6.96 5.01 -1.20
CA LEU A 121 -6.16 4.19 -0.30
C LEU A 121 -4.66 4.49 -0.45
N ILE A 122 -4.16 4.58 -1.68
CA ILE A 122 -2.77 4.95 -1.99
C ILE A 122 -2.48 6.38 -1.54
N LYS A 123 -3.36 7.34 -1.83
CA LYS A 123 -3.16 8.74 -1.45
C LYS A 123 -3.04 8.94 0.06
N TYR A 124 -3.77 8.14 0.85
CA TYR A 124 -3.81 8.25 2.30
C TYR A 124 -2.92 7.23 3.03
N HIS A 125 -2.17 6.39 2.32
CA HIS A 125 -1.43 5.28 2.91
C HIS A 125 -0.38 5.71 3.95
N ASP A 126 0.13 6.94 3.91
CA ASP A 126 1.08 7.46 4.90
C ASP A 126 0.51 8.64 5.71
N THR A 127 -0.83 8.75 5.77
CA THR A 127 -1.52 9.80 6.55
C THR A 127 -2.13 9.22 7.82
N LYS A 128 -2.15 10.01 8.91
CA LYS A 128 -2.75 9.57 10.17
C LYS A 128 -4.26 9.37 10.03
N ILE A 129 -4.74 8.21 10.48
CA ILE A 129 -6.16 7.90 10.65
C ILE A 129 -6.69 8.52 11.94
N THR A 130 -7.84 9.20 11.89
CA THR A 130 -8.49 9.79 13.08
C THR A 130 -9.76 9.04 13.48
N GLU A 131 -10.23 9.28 14.71
CA GLU A 131 -11.52 8.72 15.15
C GLU A 131 -12.71 9.25 14.35
N GLU A 132 -12.68 10.53 13.98
CA GLU A 132 -13.72 11.15 13.14
C GLU A 132 -13.82 10.45 11.78
N GLN A 133 -12.66 10.16 11.18
CA GLN A 133 -12.56 9.41 9.94
C GLN A 133 -13.12 7.99 10.07
N ILE A 134 -12.73 7.25 11.10
CA ILE A 134 -13.27 5.91 11.37
C ILE A 134 -14.80 5.96 11.56
N THR A 135 -15.31 6.99 12.23
CA THR A 135 -16.73 7.17 12.48
C THR A 135 -17.49 7.47 11.18
N SER A 136 -16.89 8.21 10.24
CA SER A 136 -17.54 8.56 8.97
C SER A 136 -17.53 7.42 7.95
N ASN A 137 -16.48 6.60 7.89
CA ASN A 137 -16.40 5.46 6.96
C ASN A 137 -15.50 4.33 7.51
N ARG A 138 -16.02 3.58 8.49
CA ARG A 138 -15.27 2.50 9.14
C ARG A 138 -14.65 1.50 8.16
N ASP A 139 -15.39 1.11 7.12
CA ASP A 139 -14.95 0.03 6.22
C ASP A 139 -13.75 0.47 5.38
N PHE A 140 -13.76 1.70 4.84
CA PHE A 140 -12.60 2.28 4.15
C PHE A 140 -11.39 2.38 5.09
N TYR A 141 -11.58 2.93 6.29
CA TYR A 141 -10.46 3.11 7.24
C TYR A 141 -9.96 1.79 7.83
N SER A 142 -10.78 0.74 7.85
CA SER A 142 -10.33 -0.61 8.18
C SER A 142 -9.36 -1.16 7.14
N ILE A 143 -9.64 -0.94 5.84
CA ILE A 143 -8.73 -1.32 4.75
C ILE A 143 -7.46 -0.46 4.78
N LEU A 144 -7.60 0.86 4.95
CA LEU A 144 -6.46 1.77 5.03
C LEU A 144 -5.54 1.42 6.21
N TYR A 145 -6.11 1.08 7.37
CA TYR A 145 -5.36 0.59 8.52
C TYR A 145 -4.53 -0.65 8.17
N GLN A 146 -5.11 -1.64 7.47
CA GLN A 146 -4.39 -2.86 7.08
C GLN A 146 -3.20 -2.55 6.17
N ILE A 147 -3.38 -1.63 5.21
CA ILE A 147 -2.30 -1.16 4.33
C ILE A 147 -1.19 -0.49 5.16
N GLN A 148 -1.56 0.45 6.03
CA GLN A 148 -0.63 1.16 6.92
C GLN A 148 0.14 0.21 7.84
N TYR A 149 -0.53 -0.81 8.36
CA TYR A 149 0.10 -1.80 9.22
C TYR A 149 1.11 -2.66 8.48
N CYS A 150 0.77 -3.13 7.28
CA CYS A 150 1.68 -3.89 6.43
C CYS A 150 2.90 -3.07 6.00
N ASP A 151 2.68 -1.83 5.59
CA ASP A 151 3.74 -0.88 5.25
C ASP A 151 4.64 -0.58 6.45
N ALA A 152 4.06 -0.31 7.63
CA ALA A 152 4.82 -0.11 8.85
C ALA A 152 5.71 -1.32 9.17
N LEU A 153 5.20 -2.54 9.08
CA LEU A 153 6.00 -3.75 9.33
C LEU A 153 7.16 -3.96 8.33
N ALA A 154 7.17 -3.27 7.19
CA ALA A 154 8.27 -3.30 6.22
C ALA A 154 9.36 -2.24 6.45
N HIS A 155 9.13 -1.30 7.38
CA HIS A 155 10.13 -0.29 7.73
C HIS A 155 11.26 -0.85 8.59
N HIS A 156 12.32 -0.04 8.80
CA HIS A 156 13.44 -0.43 9.66
C HIS A 156 12.95 -0.81 11.08
N PRO A 157 13.27 -2.02 11.58
CA PRO A 157 12.77 -2.53 12.87
C PRO A 157 12.95 -1.56 14.06
N ASP A 158 14.12 -0.94 14.17
CA ASP A 158 14.46 0.02 15.23
C ASP A 158 13.63 1.32 15.21
N LYS A 159 12.82 1.55 14.17
CA LYS A 159 12.02 2.76 14.00
C LYS A 159 10.51 2.50 14.06
N LEU A 160 10.09 1.27 14.35
CA LEU A 160 8.68 0.84 14.27
C LEU A 160 7.83 1.20 15.47
N GLU A 161 8.42 1.23 16.67
CA GLU A 161 7.70 1.20 17.96
C GLU A 161 6.55 2.23 18.02
N LYS A 162 6.84 3.50 17.73
CA LYS A 162 5.84 4.57 17.78
C LYS A 162 4.74 4.40 16.72
N ARG A 163 5.08 3.99 15.50
CA ARG A 163 4.13 3.82 14.39
C ARG A 163 3.20 2.62 14.67
N ILE A 164 3.75 1.52 15.16
CA ILE A 164 2.98 0.32 15.54
C ILE A 164 2.09 0.59 16.76
N ALA A 165 2.59 1.27 17.80
CA ALA A 165 1.77 1.61 18.97
C ALA A 165 0.54 2.45 18.58
N TYR A 166 0.74 3.43 17.69
CA TYR A 166 -0.36 4.21 17.14
C TYR A 166 -1.33 3.36 16.30
N LEU A 167 -0.83 2.51 15.42
CA LEU A 167 -1.70 1.66 14.60
C LEU A 167 -2.47 0.63 15.45
N ASN A 168 -1.91 0.16 16.55
CA ASN A 168 -2.63 -0.69 17.50
C ASN A 168 -3.81 0.04 18.15
N SER A 169 -3.65 1.30 18.55
CA SER A 169 -4.78 2.07 19.10
C SER A 169 -5.87 2.35 18.06
N ILE A 170 -5.49 2.54 16.79
CA ILE A 170 -6.44 2.62 15.67
C ILE A 170 -7.21 1.30 15.50
N ASN A 171 -6.55 0.16 15.61
CA ASN A 171 -7.21 -1.15 15.54
C ASN A 171 -8.22 -1.35 16.68
N GLU A 172 -7.83 -1.01 17.91
CA GLU A 172 -8.74 -1.07 19.07
C GLU A 172 -9.99 -0.22 18.84
N LEU A 173 -9.84 0.98 18.30
CA LEU A 173 -10.95 1.86 17.98
C LEU A 173 -11.85 1.29 16.87
N LEU A 174 -11.27 0.71 15.81
CA LEU A 174 -12.00 0.04 14.74
C LEU A 174 -12.86 -1.12 15.27
N GLU A 175 -12.33 -1.91 16.20
CA GLU A 175 -13.04 -3.04 16.82
C GLU A 175 -14.13 -2.56 17.79
N GLN A 176 -13.86 -1.54 18.61
CA GLN A 176 -14.87 -0.94 19.48
C GLN A 176 -16.08 -0.43 18.69
N LYS A 177 -15.85 0.27 17.58
CA LYS A 177 -16.94 0.81 16.73
C LYS A 177 -17.70 -0.30 16.00
N LYS A 178 -17.04 -1.42 15.67
CA LYS A 178 -17.69 -2.61 15.09
C LYS A 178 -18.75 -3.19 16.03
N LEU A 179 -18.34 -3.46 17.28
CA LEU A 179 -19.20 -4.03 18.32
C LEU A 179 -20.36 -3.09 18.68
N GLN A 180 -20.16 -1.77 18.59
CA GLN A 180 -21.24 -0.81 18.81
C GLN A 180 -22.30 -0.81 17.70
N LYS A 181 -21.91 -1.10 16.45
CA LYS A 181 -22.82 -1.24 15.31
C LYS A 181 -23.63 -2.54 15.43
N GLU A 182 -22.96 -3.66 15.70
CA GLU A 182 -23.58 -4.98 15.88
C GLU A 182 -24.58 -5.05 17.05
N LYS A 183 -24.47 -4.16 18.05
CA LYS A 183 -25.43 -4.05 19.16
C LYS A 183 -26.66 -3.19 18.84
N LYS A 184 -26.61 -2.41 17.75
CA LYS A 184 -27.69 -1.49 17.34
C LYS A 184 -28.55 -2.08 16.22
N ASP A 185 -28.04 -3.06 15.49
CA ASP A 185 -28.74 -3.86 14.49
C ASP A 185 -29.43 -5.07 15.13
#